data_AF-A0A1H8YFY7-F1
#
_entry.id   AF-A0A1H8YFY7-F1
#
_cell.length_a   1.000
_cell.length_b   1.000
_cell.length_c   1.000
_cell.angle_alpha   90.00
_cell.angle_beta   90.00
_cell.angle_gamma   90.00
#
_symmetry.space_group_name_H-M   'P 1'
#
loop_
_entity.id
_entity.type
_entity.pdbx_description
1 polymer ?
#
loop_
_entity_poly.entity_id
_entity_poly.type
_entity_poly.pdbx_seq_one_letter_code
_entity_poly.pdbx_strand_id
1 'polypeptide(L)'
;MRDALLATGRPIVYSICEWGYFDPATWAPAVGNLWRTTGDIEANYGSMLSIFHANAGLAAAAGPGAWNDPDMLEVGNGMRFTEDRAQFSLWSAMASPLLSGADLRSASPATFSLYLNSDVIAVDQDSLGKQATEISASGGLDVLAKPLSDGGVAVTLFNEGDSRQTISTTASAAGLPSASSYKLTNLWTKELTTSSGGISASVPAHGVVMYRVAPGSGSSTGTTHPLLGSSSGRCVDVNGASTTAGTAVNLWDCNGGSNQGWSFTSAGELRTFGGTQCLDATDNGTTAGTKLIIWPCSGAANQQWRLNADGSITGVQSGLCVDVTGGDKPAGNVNGTPLELWGCNDGANQAWSLKG
;
A
#
# COMPACT_ATOMS: atom_id res chain seq x y z
N MET A 1 22.60 8.76 -30.98
CA MET A 1 22.80 9.23 -29.60
C MET A 1 23.53 8.19 -28.75
N ARG A 2 23.04 6.93 -28.65
CA ARG A 2 23.69 5.84 -27.89
C ARG A 2 25.23 5.80 -28.02
N ASP A 3 25.74 5.70 -29.23
CA ASP A 3 27.20 5.54 -29.46
C ASP A 3 27.99 6.77 -28.98
N ALA A 4 27.42 7.97 -29.07
CA ALA A 4 28.03 9.18 -28.55
C ALA A 4 28.06 9.20 -27.01
N LEU A 5 27.00 8.71 -26.35
CA LEU A 5 26.97 8.56 -24.88
C LEU A 5 28.04 7.57 -24.41
N LEU A 6 28.16 6.43 -25.09
CA LEU A 6 29.19 5.42 -24.81
C LEU A 6 30.61 5.98 -25.01
N ALA A 7 30.83 6.76 -26.07
CA ALA A 7 32.13 7.35 -26.39
C ALA A 7 32.63 8.35 -25.33
N THR A 8 31.77 8.84 -24.42
CA THR A 8 32.19 9.71 -23.32
C THR A 8 33.02 8.98 -22.26
N GLY A 9 32.93 7.65 -22.17
CA GLY A 9 33.52 6.85 -21.10
C GLY A 9 32.87 7.04 -19.72
N ARG A 10 31.77 7.80 -19.62
CA ARG A 10 31.01 8.03 -18.38
C ARG A 10 29.70 7.22 -18.42
N PRO A 11 29.30 6.55 -17.31
CA PRO A 11 27.96 5.98 -17.21
C PRO A 11 26.91 7.09 -17.32
N ILE A 12 26.09 7.03 -18.36
CA ILE A 12 24.98 7.95 -18.60
C ILE A 12 23.76 7.11 -18.95
N VAL A 13 22.71 7.21 -18.14
CA VAL A 13 21.43 6.53 -18.42
C VAL A 13 20.81 7.16 -19.66
N TYR A 14 20.40 6.32 -20.61
CA TYR A 14 19.72 6.77 -21.82
C TYR A 14 18.22 6.42 -21.76
N SER A 15 17.39 7.42 -21.42
CA SER A 15 15.94 7.36 -21.54
C SER A 15 15.51 7.76 -22.96
N ILE A 16 14.79 6.87 -23.64
CA ILE A 16 14.25 7.08 -24.98
C ILE A 16 12.80 7.54 -24.83
N CYS A 17 12.50 8.77 -25.26
CA CYS A 17 11.15 9.32 -25.25
C CYS A 17 10.67 9.54 -26.69
N GLU A 18 10.09 8.49 -27.28
CA GLU A 18 9.42 8.53 -28.60
C GLU A 18 7.95 8.11 -28.54
N TRP A 19 7.40 8.09 -27.31
CA TRP A 19 5.98 7.94 -27.01
C TRP A 19 5.32 6.61 -27.44
N GLY A 20 6.11 5.57 -27.70
CA GLY A 20 5.61 4.27 -28.14
C GLY A 20 5.27 4.18 -29.62
N TYR A 21 5.54 5.22 -30.43
CA TYR A 21 5.05 5.33 -31.80
C TYR A 21 5.59 4.28 -32.76
N PHE A 22 6.81 3.81 -32.53
CA PHE A 22 7.47 2.81 -33.38
C PHE A 22 7.79 1.53 -32.62
N ASP A 23 6.89 1.10 -31.74
CA ASP A 23 6.98 -0.16 -30.96
C ASP A 23 8.35 -0.34 -30.27
N PRO A 24 8.77 0.60 -29.39
CA PRO A 24 10.11 0.64 -28.82
C PRO A 24 10.48 -0.64 -28.07
N ALA A 25 9.52 -1.34 -27.47
CA ALA A 25 9.72 -2.63 -26.83
C ALA A 25 10.39 -3.68 -27.75
N THR A 26 10.31 -3.53 -29.08
CA THR A 26 10.90 -4.46 -30.07
C THR A 26 12.37 -4.17 -30.40
N TRP A 27 12.89 -2.97 -30.10
CA TRP A 27 14.24 -2.55 -30.52
C TRP A 27 15.03 -1.77 -29.46
N ALA A 28 14.35 -1.01 -28.59
CA ALA A 28 14.96 -0.17 -27.58
C ALA A 28 15.80 -0.93 -26.52
N PRO A 29 15.51 -2.21 -26.16
CA PRO A 29 16.40 -2.98 -25.29
C PRO A 29 17.86 -3.07 -25.76
N ALA A 30 18.11 -2.96 -27.08
CA ALA A 30 19.46 -2.95 -27.65
C ALA A 30 20.09 -1.56 -27.75
N VAL A 31 19.36 -0.51 -27.36
CA VAL A 31 19.72 0.89 -27.63
C VAL A 31 19.81 1.75 -26.38
N GLY A 32 18.78 1.72 -25.52
CA GLY A 32 18.66 2.56 -24.34
C GLY A 32 18.53 1.74 -23.06
N ASN A 33 18.34 2.45 -21.94
CA ASN A 33 18.13 1.82 -20.64
C ASN A 33 16.67 1.78 -20.22
N LEU A 34 15.88 2.70 -20.75
CA LEU A 34 14.44 2.78 -20.56
C LEU A 34 13.81 3.48 -21.78
N TRP A 35 12.58 3.12 -22.12
CA TRP A 35 11.86 3.69 -23.26
C TRP A 35 10.39 3.92 -22.96
N ARG A 36 9.90 5.11 -23.29
CA ARG A 36 8.48 5.45 -23.17
C ARG A 36 7.64 4.52 -24.03
N THR A 37 6.58 3.95 -23.46
CA THR A 37 5.70 3.00 -24.14
C THR A 37 4.39 3.65 -24.64
N THR A 38 4.16 4.91 -24.27
CA THR A 38 2.92 5.65 -24.49
C THR A 38 3.17 7.16 -24.66
N GLY A 39 2.12 7.91 -25.03
CA GLY A 39 2.03 9.36 -24.81
C GLY A 39 2.10 9.74 -23.33
N ASP A 40 2.07 11.05 -23.05
CA ASP A 40 2.34 11.58 -21.72
C ASP A 40 1.21 11.22 -20.73
N ILE A 41 1.60 10.89 -19.51
CA ILE A 41 0.66 10.75 -18.40
C ILE A 41 0.16 12.11 -17.93
N GLU A 42 -1.04 12.12 -17.36
CA GLU A 42 -1.63 13.28 -16.69
C GLU A 42 -2.07 12.90 -15.28
N ALA A 43 -2.11 13.87 -14.35
CA ALA A 43 -2.52 13.71 -12.96
C ALA A 43 -4.03 13.43 -12.77
N ASN A 44 -4.56 12.43 -13.47
CA ASN A 44 -5.91 11.92 -13.31
C ASN A 44 -5.96 10.40 -13.51
N TYR A 45 -6.94 9.77 -12.86
CA TYR A 45 -7.06 8.31 -12.82
C TYR A 45 -7.21 7.67 -14.21
N GLY A 46 -7.96 8.29 -15.11
CA GLY A 46 -8.20 7.76 -16.45
C GLY A 46 -6.92 7.70 -17.30
N SER A 47 -6.08 8.74 -17.22
CA SER A 47 -4.76 8.75 -17.86
C SER A 47 -3.86 7.67 -17.26
N MET A 48 -3.72 7.62 -15.93
CA MET A 48 -2.93 6.59 -15.23
C MET A 48 -3.35 5.16 -15.65
N LEU A 49 -4.66 4.90 -15.75
CA LEU A 49 -5.19 3.60 -16.15
C LEU A 49 -4.85 3.24 -17.59
N SER A 50 -5.04 4.19 -18.54
CA SER A 50 -4.68 3.98 -19.95
C SER A 50 -3.20 3.68 -20.13
N ILE A 51 -2.34 4.34 -19.36
CA ILE A 51 -0.90 4.16 -19.39
C ILE A 51 -0.50 2.79 -18.82
N PHE A 52 -1.13 2.40 -17.70
CA PHE A 52 -0.97 1.07 -17.11
C PHE A 52 -1.30 -0.04 -18.12
N HIS A 53 -2.47 0.01 -18.77
CA HIS A 53 -2.89 -1.01 -19.73
C HIS A 53 -1.92 -1.19 -20.90
N ALA A 54 -1.44 -0.08 -21.46
CA ALA A 54 -0.51 -0.13 -22.57
C ALA A 54 0.84 -0.74 -22.17
N ASN A 55 1.31 -0.48 -20.94
CA ASN A 55 2.61 -0.94 -20.48
C ASN A 55 2.60 -2.37 -19.92
N ALA A 56 1.49 -2.80 -19.30
CA ALA A 56 1.38 -4.09 -18.61
C ALA A 56 1.65 -5.29 -19.53
N GLY A 57 1.25 -5.19 -20.81
CA GLY A 57 1.44 -6.23 -21.83
C GLY A 57 2.89 -6.40 -22.33
N LEU A 58 3.83 -5.53 -21.92
CA LEU A 58 5.18 -5.46 -22.49
C LEU A 58 6.25 -6.20 -21.66
N ALA A 59 5.84 -7.02 -20.69
CA ALA A 59 6.73 -7.68 -19.74
C ALA A 59 7.90 -8.45 -20.37
N ALA A 60 7.73 -8.99 -21.58
CA ALA A 60 8.76 -9.74 -22.30
C ALA A 60 9.95 -8.88 -22.76
N ALA A 61 9.76 -7.56 -22.93
CA ALA A 61 10.80 -6.63 -23.36
C ALA A 61 11.64 -6.08 -22.19
N ALA A 62 11.10 -6.13 -20.97
CA ALA A 62 11.77 -5.62 -19.78
C ALA A 62 12.77 -6.63 -19.21
N GLY A 63 13.91 -6.13 -18.72
CA GLY A 63 14.97 -6.91 -18.12
C GLY A 63 16.04 -6.03 -17.47
N PRO A 64 17.02 -6.63 -16.77
CA PRO A 64 18.12 -5.88 -16.17
C PRO A 64 18.79 -4.90 -17.16
N GLY A 65 18.65 -3.61 -16.88
CA GLY A 65 19.23 -2.53 -17.67
C GLY A 65 18.40 -2.06 -18.87
N ALA A 66 17.20 -2.59 -19.06
CA ALA A 66 16.30 -2.31 -20.19
C ALA A 66 14.83 -2.34 -19.72
N TRP A 67 14.22 -1.17 -19.51
CA TRP A 67 12.91 -1.06 -18.85
C TRP A 67 11.84 -0.41 -19.73
N ASN A 68 10.64 -0.98 -19.72
CA ASN A 68 9.47 -0.29 -20.24
C ASN A 68 9.14 0.91 -19.32
N ASP A 69 8.95 2.09 -19.90
CA ASP A 69 8.69 3.32 -19.18
C ASP A 69 7.23 3.78 -19.42
N PRO A 70 6.32 3.52 -18.47
CA PRO A 70 4.97 4.08 -18.47
C PRO A 70 4.93 5.55 -18.06
N ASP A 71 6.01 6.31 -18.23
CA ASP A 71 6.11 7.73 -17.86
C ASP A 71 6.22 7.98 -16.35
N MET A 72 6.43 9.25 -16.01
CA MET A 72 6.69 9.71 -14.64
C MET A 72 5.49 9.48 -13.69
N LEU A 73 5.77 9.45 -12.39
CA LEU A 73 4.74 9.32 -11.36
C LEU A 73 3.95 10.63 -11.18
N GLU A 74 2.63 10.50 -11.06
CA GLU A 74 1.71 11.59 -10.71
C GLU A 74 1.28 11.54 -9.24
N VAL A 75 1.91 10.66 -8.46
CA VAL A 75 1.71 10.49 -7.03
C VAL A 75 1.90 11.82 -6.31
N GLY A 76 0.83 12.32 -5.67
CA GLY A 76 0.83 13.60 -4.97
C GLY A 76 0.55 14.84 -5.83
N ASN A 77 0.21 14.69 -7.12
CA ASN A 77 -0.09 15.81 -8.02
C ASN A 77 -1.58 16.11 -8.20
N GLY A 78 -2.49 15.31 -7.64
CA GLY A 78 -3.92 15.65 -7.64
C GLY A 78 -4.90 14.49 -7.60
N MET A 79 -4.46 13.25 -7.82
CA MET A 79 -5.30 12.07 -7.65
C MET A 79 -5.62 11.82 -6.17
N ARG A 80 -6.62 10.98 -5.89
CA ARG A 80 -6.93 10.57 -4.51
C ARG A 80 -5.78 9.71 -3.96
N PHE A 81 -5.60 9.71 -2.63
CA PHE A 81 -4.56 8.91 -1.99
C PHE A 81 -4.60 7.42 -2.37
N THR A 82 -5.80 6.86 -2.50
CA THR A 82 -5.98 5.45 -2.93
C THR A 82 -5.52 5.21 -4.37
N GLU A 83 -5.72 6.18 -5.26
CA GLU A 83 -5.29 6.15 -6.67
C GLU A 83 -3.77 6.36 -6.78
N ASP A 84 -3.20 7.29 -6.01
CA ASP A 84 -1.75 7.47 -5.89
C ASP A 84 -1.06 6.18 -5.42
N ARG A 85 -1.64 5.51 -4.42
CA ARG A 85 -1.16 4.22 -3.94
C ARG A 85 -1.24 3.14 -5.03
N ALA A 86 -2.32 3.16 -5.81
CA ALA A 86 -2.47 2.27 -6.95
C ALA A 86 -1.38 2.51 -8.00
N GLN A 87 -1.16 3.75 -8.43
CA GLN A 87 -0.11 4.09 -9.39
C GLN A 87 1.27 3.61 -8.90
N PHE A 88 1.63 3.93 -7.65
CA PHE A 88 2.93 3.53 -7.10
C PHE A 88 3.11 2.01 -7.06
N SER A 89 2.05 1.27 -6.72
CA SER A 89 2.06 -0.19 -6.68
C SER A 89 2.15 -0.81 -8.09
N LEU A 90 1.42 -0.26 -9.06
CA LEU A 90 1.40 -0.75 -10.45
C LEU A 90 2.75 -0.50 -11.14
N TRP A 91 3.34 0.69 -10.99
CA TRP A 91 4.68 0.99 -11.51
C TRP A 91 5.72 0.04 -10.89
N SER A 92 5.65 -0.16 -9.56
CA SER A 92 6.56 -1.06 -8.86
C SER A 92 6.41 -2.53 -9.28
N ALA A 93 5.18 -2.98 -9.48
CA ALA A 93 4.91 -4.31 -10.05
C ALA A 93 5.48 -4.43 -11.46
N MET A 94 5.40 -3.37 -12.27
CA MET A 94 5.91 -3.36 -13.63
C MET A 94 7.44 -3.21 -13.74
N ALA A 95 8.16 -3.02 -12.64
CA ALA A 95 9.59 -2.68 -12.65
C ALA A 95 9.88 -1.38 -13.43
N SER A 96 8.95 -0.43 -13.34
CA SER A 96 8.98 0.83 -14.08
C SER A 96 9.88 1.86 -13.39
N PRO A 97 10.43 2.84 -14.11
CA PRO A 97 11.14 3.95 -13.48
C PRO A 97 10.26 4.69 -12.45
N LEU A 98 10.70 4.75 -11.19
CA LEU A 98 10.03 5.54 -10.14
C LEU A 98 10.53 6.99 -10.14
N LEU A 99 10.16 7.75 -11.17
CA LEU A 99 10.53 9.15 -11.36
C LEU A 99 9.39 10.06 -10.89
N SER A 100 9.55 10.71 -9.73
CA SER A 100 8.54 11.61 -9.15
C SER A 100 8.28 12.84 -10.02
N GLY A 101 7.02 13.10 -10.36
CA GLY A 101 6.55 14.37 -10.93
C GLY A 101 6.12 15.42 -9.90
N ALA A 102 6.12 15.09 -8.60
CA ALA A 102 5.61 15.97 -7.55
C ALA A 102 6.58 17.09 -7.10
N ASP A 103 6.02 18.21 -6.65
CA ASP A 103 6.78 19.26 -5.96
C ASP A 103 7.15 18.81 -4.53
N LEU A 104 8.34 18.23 -4.39
CA LEU A 104 8.83 17.69 -3.10
C LEU A 104 9.01 18.76 -2.01
N ARG A 105 9.00 20.05 -2.34
CA ARG A 105 9.08 21.13 -1.34
C ARG A 105 7.80 21.28 -0.53
N SER A 106 6.67 20.82 -1.11
CA SER A 106 5.33 20.93 -0.54
C SER A 106 4.59 19.59 -0.46
N ALA A 107 5.25 18.48 -0.84
CA ALA A 107 4.69 17.14 -0.75
C ALA A 107 4.23 16.81 0.69
N SER A 108 3.04 16.20 0.77
CA SER A 108 2.41 15.89 2.05
C SER A 108 3.05 14.68 2.74
N PRO A 109 2.86 14.48 4.06
CA PRO A 109 3.24 13.24 4.72
C PRO A 109 2.59 12.01 4.08
N ALA A 110 1.35 12.13 3.57
CA ALA A 110 0.68 11.07 2.83
C ALA A 110 1.44 10.70 1.55
N THR A 111 1.86 11.69 0.75
CA THR A 111 2.69 11.48 -0.44
C THR A 111 4.02 10.80 -0.09
N PHE A 112 4.70 11.29 0.94
CA PHE A 112 5.95 10.65 1.41
C PHE A 112 5.72 9.23 1.95
N SER A 113 4.57 8.94 2.56
CA SER A 113 4.24 7.58 3.02
C SER A 113 4.18 6.57 1.87
N LEU A 114 3.84 7.03 0.65
CA LEU A 114 3.88 6.23 -0.57
C LEU A 114 5.32 6.12 -1.09
N TYR A 115 5.98 7.27 -1.30
CA TYR A 115 7.35 7.32 -1.85
C TYR A 115 8.43 6.68 -0.99
N LEU A 116 8.21 6.54 0.32
CA LEU A 116 9.17 5.98 1.26
C LEU A 116 8.84 4.54 1.65
N ASN A 117 7.85 3.91 1.02
CA ASN A 117 7.53 2.51 1.30
C ASN A 117 8.62 1.58 0.71
N SER A 118 9.60 1.24 1.55
CA SER A 118 10.75 0.40 1.19
C SER A 118 10.36 -0.99 0.69
N ASP A 119 9.24 -1.56 1.13
CA ASP A 119 8.83 -2.90 0.72
C ASP A 119 8.27 -2.91 -0.71
N VAL A 120 7.56 -1.85 -1.09
CA VAL A 120 7.04 -1.67 -2.45
C VAL A 120 8.20 -1.31 -3.40
N ILE A 121 9.11 -0.45 -2.97
CA ILE A 121 10.36 -0.15 -3.69
C ILE A 121 11.22 -1.40 -3.87
N ALA A 122 11.28 -2.28 -2.86
CA ALA A 122 12.04 -3.53 -2.99
C ALA A 122 11.43 -4.47 -4.02
N VAL A 123 10.11 -4.41 -4.27
CA VAL A 123 9.52 -5.11 -5.41
C VAL A 123 9.93 -4.45 -6.70
N ASP A 124 9.83 -3.13 -6.82
CA ASP A 124 10.24 -2.39 -8.01
C ASP A 124 11.68 -2.72 -8.42
N GLN A 125 12.61 -2.53 -7.48
CA GLN A 125 14.05 -2.67 -7.62
C GLN A 125 14.55 -4.12 -7.45
N ASP A 126 13.67 -5.12 -7.51
CA ASP A 126 14.08 -6.52 -7.34
C ASP A 126 15.13 -6.93 -8.38
N SER A 127 16.20 -7.59 -7.90
CA SER A 127 17.38 -7.88 -8.70
C SER A 127 17.16 -8.93 -9.81
N LEU A 128 16.06 -9.69 -9.79
CA LEU A 128 15.69 -10.57 -10.91
C LEU A 128 15.35 -9.74 -12.15
N GLY A 129 14.96 -8.48 -11.96
CA GLY A 129 14.70 -7.51 -13.01
C GLY A 129 13.59 -7.93 -13.95
N LYS A 130 12.51 -8.48 -13.40
CA LYS A 130 11.33 -8.88 -14.15
C LYS A 130 10.20 -7.90 -13.94
N GLN A 131 9.60 -7.45 -15.02
CA GLN A 131 8.27 -6.83 -15.00
C GLN A 131 7.23 -7.88 -14.62
N ALA A 132 6.20 -7.50 -13.86
CA ALA A 132 5.06 -8.36 -13.59
C ALA A 132 4.33 -8.75 -14.88
N THR A 133 3.81 -9.97 -14.91
CA THR A 133 2.82 -10.39 -15.91
C THR A 133 1.42 -10.27 -15.34
N GLU A 134 0.48 -9.75 -16.13
CA GLU A 134 -0.94 -9.79 -15.81
C GLU A 134 -1.47 -11.22 -16.03
N ILE A 135 -1.85 -11.89 -14.94
CA ILE A 135 -2.30 -13.28 -14.95
C ILE A 135 -3.84 -13.41 -14.99
N SER A 136 -4.54 -12.31 -14.74
CA SER A 136 -5.98 -12.17 -14.90
C SER A 136 -6.34 -10.70 -15.05
N ALA A 137 -7.21 -10.38 -16.00
CA ALA A 137 -7.85 -9.08 -16.18
C ALA A 137 -9.30 -9.33 -16.61
N SER A 138 -10.24 -9.12 -15.71
CA SER A 138 -11.66 -9.37 -16.00
C SER A 138 -12.57 -8.40 -15.27
N GLY A 139 -13.37 -7.65 -16.04
CA GLY A 139 -14.32 -6.70 -15.49
C GLY A 139 -13.67 -5.54 -14.72
N GLY A 140 -12.46 -5.14 -15.11
CA GLY A 140 -11.68 -4.11 -14.39
C GLY A 140 -11.09 -4.60 -13.08
N LEU A 141 -10.86 -5.92 -12.95
CA LEU A 141 -10.19 -6.53 -11.80
C LEU A 141 -8.94 -7.26 -12.28
N ASP A 142 -7.79 -6.71 -11.91
CA ASP A 142 -6.50 -7.14 -12.43
C ASP A 142 -5.68 -7.83 -11.34
N VAL A 143 -4.98 -8.88 -11.77
CA VAL A 143 -4.05 -9.63 -10.95
C VAL A 143 -2.72 -9.69 -11.68
N LEU A 144 -1.71 -9.07 -11.09
CA LEU A 144 -0.33 -9.11 -11.58
C LEU A 144 0.53 -9.99 -10.69
N ALA A 145 1.42 -10.75 -11.30
CA ALA A 145 2.41 -11.56 -10.61
C ALA A 145 3.82 -11.22 -11.10
N LYS A 146 4.70 -10.84 -10.18
CA LYS A 146 6.12 -10.58 -10.43
C LYS A 146 6.97 -11.59 -9.66
N PRO A 147 7.68 -12.51 -10.33
CA PRO A 147 8.66 -13.34 -9.65
C PRO A 147 9.76 -12.47 -9.07
N LEU A 148 10.23 -12.81 -7.88
CA LEU A 148 11.26 -12.08 -7.15
C LEU A 148 12.53 -12.92 -7.06
N SER A 149 13.67 -12.24 -6.89
CA SER A 149 15.01 -12.85 -6.85
C SER A 149 15.21 -13.84 -5.70
N ASP A 150 14.40 -13.76 -4.64
CA ASP A 150 14.43 -14.66 -3.49
C ASP A 150 13.59 -15.94 -3.69
N GLY A 151 12.97 -16.12 -4.86
CA GLY A 151 12.06 -17.22 -5.15
C GLY A 151 10.62 -17.01 -4.68
N GLY A 152 10.31 -15.86 -4.08
CA GLY A 152 8.95 -15.41 -3.82
C GLY A 152 8.29 -14.79 -5.05
N VAL A 153 7.06 -14.33 -4.88
CA VAL A 153 6.29 -13.60 -5.89
C VAL A 153 5.64 -12.39 -5.25
N ALA A 154 5.72 -11.23 -5.89
CA ALA A 154 4.86 -10.11 -5.59
C ALA A 154 3.54 -10.26 -6.35
N VAL A 155 2.42 -10.21 -5.63
CA VAL A 155 1.06 -10.30 -6.20
C VAL A 155 0.34 -8.98 -5.96
N THR A 156 -0.09 -8.34 -7.04
CA THR A 156 -0.83 -7.07 -7.02
C THR A 156 -2.26 -7.33 -7.45
N LEU A 157 -3.21 -6.98 -6.59
CA LEU A 157 -4.66 -7.05 -6.82
C LEU A 157 -5.17 -5.63 -7.00
N PHE A 158 -5.60 -5.27 -8.20
CA PHE A 158 -6.01 -3.91 -8.56
C PHE A 158 -7.46 -3.88 -9.02
N ASN A 159 -8.23 -2.92 -8.51
CA ASN A 159 -9.64 -2.73 -8.82
C ASN A 159 -9.81 -1.41 -9.57
N GLU A 160 -10.16 -1.49 -10.84
CA GLU A 160 -10.43 -0.32 -11.69
C GLU A 160 -11.79 0.31 -11.42
N GLY A 161 -12.72 -0.46 -10.84
CA GLY A 161 -14.11 -0.07 -10.73
C GLY A 161 -14.44 0.88 -9.60
N ASP A 162 -15.64 1.45 -9.65
CA ASP A 162 -16.15 2.45 -8.70
C ASP A 162 -16.72 1.85 -7.39
N SER A 163 -16.55 0.55 -7.16
CA SER A 163 -17.06 -0.13 -5.96
C SER A 163 -16.06 -1.12 -5.41
N ARG A 164 -16.13 -1.37 -4.10
CA ARG A 164 -15.28 -2.37 -3.43
C ARG A 164 -15.57 -3.77 -3.98
N GLN A 165 -14.53 -4.47 -4.42
CA GLN A 165 -14.62 -5.82 -4.98
C GLN A 165 -13.70 -6.79 -4.23
N THR A 166 -14.02 -8.08 -4.26
CA THR A 166 -13.09 -9.11 -3.80
C THR A 166 -12.30 -9.62 -4.99
N ILE A 167 -10.98 -9.48 -4.96
CA ILE A 167 -10.08 -9.97 -6.00
C ILE A 167 -9.29 -11.13 -5.43
N SER A 168 -9.14 -12.20 -6.21
CA SER A 168 -8.46 -13.39 -5.74
C SER A 168 -7.65 -14.08 -6.82
N THR A 169 -6.62 -14.81 -6.39
CA THR A 169 -5.81 -15.72 -7.19
C THR A 169 -5.29 -16.84 -6.29
N THR A 170 -4.42 -17.69 -6.84
CA THR A 170 -3.74 -18.76 -6.08
C THR A 170 -2.23 -18.63 -6.20
N ALA A 171 -1.51 -19.13 -5.20
CA ALA A 171 -0.06 -19.20 -5.23
C ALA A 171 0.45 -19.95 -6.48
N SER A 172 -0.24 -21.02 -6.89
CA SER A 172 0.07 -21.75 -8.12
C SER A 172 -0.14 -20.92 -9.38
N ALA A 173 -1.25 -20.17 -9.48
CA ALA A 173 -1.50 -19.28 -10.63
C ALA A 173 -0.49 -18.12 -10.69
N ALA A 174 -0.02 -17.66 -9.53
CA ALA A 174 1.04 -16.67 -9.41
C ALA A 174 2.45 -17.24 -9.69
N GLY A 175 2.60 -18.54 -9.98
CA GLY A 175 3.86 -19.17 -10.38
C GLY A 175 4.71 -19.72 -9.23
N LEU A 176 4.18 -19.79 -8.00
CA LEU A 176 4.90 -20.40 -6.87
C LEU A 176 4.84 -21.93 -6.92
N PRO A 177 5.89 -22.64 -6.45
CA PRO A 177 5.86 -24.09 -6.31
C PRO A 177 4.83 -24.52 -5.27
N SER A 178 4.38 -25.78 -5.36
CA SER A 178 3.47 -26.37 -4.38
C SER A 178 4.10 -26.41 -2.99
N ALA A 179 3.37 -25.96 -1.98
CA ALA A 179 3.74 -25.98 -0.57
C ALA A 179 2.50 -26.22 0.30
N SER A 180 2.70 -26.67 1.54
CA SER A 180 1.62 -26.87 2.51
C SER A 180 1.04 -25.56 3.07
N SER A 181 1.81 -24.48 3.00
CA SER A 181 1.44 -23.15 3.45
C SER A 181 2.23 -22.08 2.71
N TYR A 182 1.65 -20.89 2.65
CA TYR A 182 2.25 -19.69 2.08
C TYR A 182 2.13 -18.54 3.06
N LYS A 183 3.23 -17.79 3.18
CA LYS A 183 3.35 -16.57 3.94
C LYS A 183 2.97 -15.40 3.05
N LEU A 184 2.04 -14.56 3.49
CA LEU A 184 1.61 -13.36 2.77
C LEU A 184 1.93 -12.12 3.61
N THR A 185 2.86 -11.30 3.15
CA THR A 185 3.12 -9.98 3.74
C THR A 185 2.42 -8.91 2.90
N ASN A 186 1.46 -8.19 3.48
CA ASN A 186 0.87 -7.01 2.82
C ASN A 186 1.89 -5.86 2.85
N LEU A 187 2.27 -5.35 1.68
CA LEU A 187 3.36 -4.38 1.56
C LEU A 187 2.96 -2.96 1.98
N TRP A 188 1.67 -2.68 2.14
CA TRP A 188 1.16 -1.40 2.63
C TRP A 188 0.88 -1.45 4.14
N THR A 189 0.11 -2.43 4.60
CA THR A 189 -0.26 -2.53 6.02
C THR A 189 0.82 -3.15 6.89
N LYS A 190 1.80 -3.81 6.26
CA LYS A 190 2.85 -4.65 6.88
C LYS A 190 2.32 -5.86 7.62
N GLU A 191 1.02 -6.14 7.49
CA GLU A 191 0.39 -7.29 8.10
C GLU A 191 0.92 -8.59 7.50
N LEU A 192 1.19 -9.55 8.39
CA LEU A 192 1.69 -10.86 8.06
C LEU A 192 0.63 -11.94 8.31
N THR A 193 0.22 -12.62 7.25
CA THR A 193 -0.78 -13.71 7.31
C THR A 193 -0.25 -15.01 6.70
N THR A 194 -0.99 -16.10 6.90
CA THR A 194 -0.73 -17.41 6.29
C THR A 194 -1.95 -17.87 5.49
N SER A 195 -1.71 -18.57 4.39
CA SER A 195 -2.73 -19.24 3.57
C SER A 195 -2.29 -20.63 3.16
N SER A 196 -3.24 -21.52 2.83
CA SER A 196 -2.99 -22.82 2.20
C SER A 196 -2.81 -22.74 0.67
N GLY A 197 -2.87 -21.53 0.09
CA GLY A 197 -2.63 -21.29 -1.33
C GLY A 197 -3.54 -20.24 -1.96
N GLY A 198 -4.67 -19.91 -1.33
CA GLY A 198 -5.53 -18.81 -1.77
C GLY A 198 -4.93 -17.45 -1.42
N ILE A 199 -4.98 -16.52 -2.36
CA ILE A 199 -4.57 -15.12 -2.16
C ILE A 199 -5.80 -14.28 -2.50
N SER A 200 -6.36 -13.56 -1.54
CA SER A 200 -7.60 -12.82 -1.73
C SER A 200 -7.62 -11.58 -0.85
N ALA A 201 -8.19 -10.49 -1.35
CA ALA A 201 -8.42 -9.28 -0.60
C ALA A 201 -9.70 -8.59 -1.05
N SER A 202 -10.32 -7.87 -0.11
CA SER A 202 -11.35 -6.88 -0.42
C SER A 202 -10.66 -5.56 -0.78
N VAL A 203 -10.76 -5.17 -2.04
CA VAL A 203 -10.06 -4.02 -2.62
C VAL A 203 -11.07 -2.89 -2.86
N PRO A 204 -10.87 -1.68 -2.29
CA PRO A 204 -11.71 -0.51 -2.55
C PRO A 204 -11.81 -0.16 -4.02
N ALA A 205 -12.77 0.72 -4.34
CA ALA A 205 -12.82 1.35 -5.66
C ALA A 205 -11.48 2.04 -5.97
N HIS A 206 -10.97 1.86 -7.17
CA HIS A 206 -9.66 2.37 -7.63
C HIS A 206 -8.47 1.93 -6.75
N GLY A 207 -8.69 0.95 -5.87
CA GLY A 207 -7.75 0.55 -4.85
C GLY A 207 -6.80 -0.54 -5.33
N VAL A 208 -5.75 -0.75 -4.53
CA VAL A 208 -4.78 -1.80 -4.73
C VAL A 208 -4.48 -2.51 -3.42
N VAL A 209 -4.19 -3.80 -3.51
CA VAL A 209 -3.54 -4.58 -2.46
C VAL A 209 -2.32 -5.25 -3.07
N MET A 210 -1.18 -5.13 -2.41
CA MET A 210 0.08 -5.71 -2.87
C MET A 210 0.65 -6.62 -1.80
N TYR A 211 0.90 -7.87 -2.15
CA TYR A 211 1.49 -8.87 -1.28
C TYR A 211 2.87 -9.29 -1.79
N ARG A 212 3.79 -9.58 -0.86
CA ARG A 212 4.89 -10.52 -1.12
C ARG A 212 4.49 -11.88 -0.58
N VAL A 213 4.56 -12.88 -1.44
CA VAL A 213 4.12 -14.26 -1.16
C VAL A 213 5.30 -15.20 -1.31
N ALA A 214 5.50 -16.06 -0.32
CA ALA A 214 6.54 -17.08 -0.33
C ALA A 214 6.06 -18.37 0.35
N PRO A 215 6.62 -19.54 0.03
CA PRO A 215 6.34 -20.78 0.76
C PRO A 215 6.67 -20.64 2.25
N GLY A 216 5.84 -21.25 3.11
CA GLY A 216 6.00 -21.26 4.56
C GLY A 216 4.84 -20.61 5.31
N SER A 217 4.99 -20.44 6.61
CA SER A 217 3.99 -19.81 7.49
C SER A 217 4.51 -18.50 8.08
N GLY A 218 3.62 -17.52 8.24
CA GLY A 218 3.85 -16.29 8.99
C GLY A 218 2.65 -15.92 9.86
N SER A 219 2.91 -15.34 11.03
CA SER A 219 1.88 -14.82 11.93
C SER A 219 2.38 -13.52 12.56
N SER A 220 1.58 -12.45 12.48
CA SER A 220 1.78 -11.21 13.24
C SER A 220 0.99 -11.18 14.57
N THR A 221 0.04 -12.10 14.78
CA THR A 221 -0.92 -12.00 15.89
C THR A 221 -0.24 -12.09 17.24
N GLY A 222 -0.52 -11.14 18.13
CA GLY A 222 0.06 -11.07 19.47
C GLY A 222 1.40 -10.32 19.59
N THR A 223 1.95 -9.86 18.47
CA THR A 223 3.12 -8.97 18.47
C THR A 223 2.65 -7.52 18.56
N THR A 224 3.31 -6.74 19.40
CA THR A 224 3.00 -5.31 19.58
C THR A 224 3.74 -4.48 18.55
N HIS A 225 3.02 -3.62 17.84
CA HIS A 225 3.53 -2.71 16.82
C HIS A 225 3.02 -1.28 17.04
N PRO A 226 3.81 -0.25 16.75
CA PRO A 226 3.27 1.08 16.51
C PRO A 226 2.35 1.06 15.28
N LEU A 227 1.20 1.74 15.39
CA LEU A 227 0.29 1.96 14.26
C LEU A 227 0.49 3.35 13.70
N LEU A 228 1.03 3.45 12.48
CA LEU A 228 1.38 4.70 11.82
C LEU A 228 0.23 5.15 10.90
N GLY A 229 -0.22 6.40 11.06
CA GLY A 229 -1.20 7.02 10.17
C GLY A 229 -0.54 7.64 8.93
N SER A 230 -1.02 7.29 7.74
CA SER A 230 -0.45 7.76 6.47
C SER A 230 -0.55 9.29 6.30
N SER A 231 -1.63 9.90 6.77
CA SER A 231 -1.86 11.36 6.65
C SER A 231 -0.82 12.22 7.37
N SER A 232 -0.22 11.69 8.44
CA SER A 232 0.56 12.47 9.41
C SER A 232 1.94 11.92 9.69
N GLY A 233 2.20 10.64 9.39
CA GLY A 233 3.41 9.95 9.84
C GLY A 233 3.50 9.81 11.36
N ARG A 234 2.37 9.92 12.08
CA ARG A 234 2.29 9.81 13.54
C ARG A 234 1.65 8.50 13.98
N CYS A 235 1.87 8.16 15.24
CA CYS A 235 1.41 6.93 15.84
C CYS A 235 0.05 7.11 16.51
N VAL A 236 -0.77 6.04 16.48
CA VAL A 236 -1.93 5.89 17.36
C VAL A 236 -1.43 5.80 18.81
N ASP A 237 -1.84 6.74 19.65
CA ASP A 237 -1.30 6.97 20.99
C ASP A 237 -2.43 7.06 22.03
N VAL A 238 -2.20 6.51 23.23
CA VAL A 238 -3.06 6.76 24.38
C VAL A 238 -2.57 7.98 25.15
N ASN A 239 -3.41 9.02 25.19
CA ASN A 239 -3.04 10.34 25.66
C ASN A 239 -2.37 10.32 27.05
N GLY A 240 -1.17 10.91 27.14
CA GLY A 240 -0.40 11.02 28.37
C GLY A 240 0.08 9.68 28.96
N ALA A 241 0.07 8.60 28.15
CA ALA A 241 0.34 7.23 28.59
C ALA A 241 -0.52 6.79 29.79
N SER A 242 -1.70 7.38 29.95
CA SER A 242 -2.64 7.03 31.03
C SER A 242 -3.25 5.65 30.78
N THR A 243 -3.34 4.85 31.82
CA THR A 243 -4.04 3.55 31.83
C THR A 243 -5.46 3.64 32.39
N THR A 244 -5.93 4.85 32.67
CA THR A 244 -7.29 5.10 33.16
C THR A 244 -8.31 4.78 32.07
N ALA A 245 -9.31 3.95 32.38
CA ALA A 245 -10.42 3.67 31.48
C ALA A 245 -11.11 4.97 31.04
N GLY A 246 -11.43 5.10 29.76
CA GLY A 246 -11.98 6.33 29.17
C GLY A 246 -10.94 7.33 28.67
N THR A 247 -9.64 7.06 28.83
CA THR A 247 -8.60 7.94 28.25
C THR A 247 -8.71 7.94 26.74
N ALA A 248 -8.72 9.13 26.13
CA ALA A 248 -8.79 9.31 24.69
C ALA A 248 -7.55 8.75 23.97
N VAL A 249 -7.81 8.18 22.78
CA VAL A 249 -6.77 7.81 21.81
C VAL A 249 -6.61 8.96 20.82
N ASN A 250 -5.36 9.31 20.51
CA ASN A 250 -5.01 10.44 19.65
C ASN A 250 -3.85 10.11 18.71
N LEU A 251 -3.50 11.07 17.86
CA LEU A 251 -2.23 11.07 17.14
C LEU A 251 -1.12 11.67 18.00
N TRP A 252 0.04 11.03 17.98
CA TRP A 252 1.25 11.57 18.58
C TRP A 252 2.50 11.15 17.82
N ASP A 253 3.55 11.98 17.88
CA ASP A 253 4.86 11.62 17.35
C ASP A 253 5.32 10.26 17.90
N CYS A 254 5.76 9.38 17.01
CA CYS A 254 6.14 8.03 17.37
C CYS A 254 7.38 8.04 18.29
N ASN A 255 7.24 7.51 19.50
CA ASN A 255 8.28 7.51 20.54
C ASN A 255 8.61 6.11 21.10
N GLY A 256 7.86 5.08 20.69
CA GLY A 256 8.10 3.68 21.12
C GLY A 256 7.60 3.35 22.53
N GLY A 257 6.86 4.26 23.16
CA GLY A 257 6.21 4.03 24.45
C GLY A 257 5.16 2.93 24.39
N SER A 258 4.89 2.29 25.54
CA SER A 258 3.89 1.23 25.65
C SER A 258 2.46 1.69 25.33
N ASN A 259 2.19 2.99 25.42
CA ASN A 259 0.94 3.64 25.03
C ASN A 259 0.76 3.80 23.51
N GLN A 260 1.82 3.55 22.73
CA GLN A 260 1.78 3.51 21.26
C GLN A 260 1.93 2.08 20.72
N GLY A 261 2.13 1.10 21.60
CA GLY A 261 2.24 -0.30 21.23
C GLY A 261 0.87 -0.94 21.12
N TRP A 262 0.50 -1.39 19.92
CA TRP A 262 -0.78 -2.03 19.64
C TRP A 262 -0.62 -3.45 19.10
N SER A 263 -1.50 -4.36 19.50
CA SER A 263 -1.50 -5.73 19.03
C SER A 263 -2.92 -6.14 18.60
N PHE A 264 -3.05 -6.64 17.38
CA PHE A 264 -4.27 -7.31 16.93
C PHE A 264 -4.30 -8.73 17.48
N THR A 265 -5.42 -9.10 18.08
CA THR A 265 -5.66 -10.44 18.59
C THR A 265 -6.51 -11.25 17.62
N SER A 266 -6.44 -12.58 17.72
CA SER A 266 -7.32 -13.48 16.96
C SER A 266 -8.80 -13.33 17.32
N ALA A 267 -9.11 -12.71 18.48
CA ALA A 267 -10.48 -12.42 18.88
C ALA A 267 -11.06 -11.20 18.15
N GLY A 268 -10.23 -10.39 17.48
CA GLY A 268 -10.63 -9.14 16.83
C GLY A 268 -10.31 -7.88 17.64
N GLU A 269 -9.77 -8.00 18.85
CA GLU A 269 -9.44 -6.83 19.66
C GLU A 269 -8.12 -6.20 19.25
N LEU A 270 -8.03 -4.88 19.37
CA LEU A 270 -6.81 -4.09 19.21
C LEU A 270 -6.34 -3.62 20.59
N ARG A 271 -5.30 -4.27 21.14
CA ARG A 271 -4.89 -4.11 22.54
C ARG A 271 -3.61 -3.30 22.69
N THR A 272 -3.53 -2.53 23.77
CA THR A 272 -2.36 -1.74 24.19
C THR A 272 -1.94 -2.05 25.63
N PHE A 273 -0.86 -1.43 26.12
CA PHE A 273 -0.29 -1.65 27.46
C PHE A 273 -0.12 -3.13 27.84
N GLY A 274 0.53 -3.89 26.95
CA GLY A 274 0.78 -5.33 27.17
C GLY A 274 -0.49 -6.19 27.17
N GLY A 275 -1.58 -5.71 26.56
CA GLY A 275 -2.82 -6.49 26.41
C GLY A 275 -3.86 -6.23 27.49
N THR A 276 -3.66 -5.25 28.37
CA THR A 276 -4.55 -4.94 29.50
C THR A 276 -5.68 -3.98 29.14
N GLN A 277 -5.51 -3.21 28.07
CA GLN A 277 -6.47 -2.21 27.59
C GLN A 277 -6.77 -2.46 26.11
N CYS A 278 -8.00 -2.18 25.70
CA CYS A 278 -8.48 -2.34 24.33
C CYS A 278 -8.85 -0.97 23.75
N LEU A 279 -8.61 -0.79 22.44
CA LEU A 279 -9.25 0.28 21.69
C LEU A 279 -10.76 0.07 21.74
N ASP A 280 -11.49 1.12 22.09
CA ASP A 280 -12.91 1.05 22.39
C ASP A 280 -13.64 2.23 21.73
N ALA A 281 -14.72 1.94 21.01
CA ALA A 281 -15.66 2.95 20.56
C ALA A 281 -16.60 3.31 21.72
N THR A 282 -16.44 4.53 22.25
CA THR A 282 -17.08 5.00 23.49
C THR A 282 -18.59 4.73 23.49
N ASP A 283 -19.09 4.20 24.60
CA ASP A 283 -20.51 3.94 24.86
C ASP A 283 -21.21 3.06 23.80
N ASN A 284 -20.47 2.17 23.13
CA ASN A 284 -20.96 1.38 21.99
C ASN A 284 -21.46 2.25 20.81
N GLY A 285 -20.87 3.44 20.63
CA GLY A 285 -21.25 4.35 19.55
C GLY A 285 -21.02 3.76 18.16
N THR A 286 -22.00 3.92 17.28
CA THR A 286 -21.99 3.40 15.90
C THR A 286 -22.17 4.50 14.85
N THR A 287 -22.08 5.76 15.25
CA THR A 287 -22.25 6.93 14.37
C THR A 287 -20.94 7.65 14.14
N ALA A 288 -20.85 8.37 13.02
CA ALA A 288 -19.72 9.24 12.74
C ALA A 288 -19.51 10.25 13.88
N GLY A 289 -18.25 10.45 14.28
CA GLY A 289 -17.85 11.29 15.39
C GLY A 289 -17.74 10.58 16.75
N THR A 290 -18.09 9.29 16.83
CA THR A 290 -17.89 8.49 18.07
C THR A 290 -16.40 8.49 18.41
N LYS A 291 -16.03 8.98 19.60
CA LYS A 291 -14.64 9.07 20.01
C LYS A 291 -14.06 7.71 20.35
N LEU A 292 -12.77 7.54 20.09
CA LEU A 292 -12.03 6.34 20.44
C LEU A 292 -11.26 6.58 21.74
N ILE A 293 -11.40 5.62 22.64
CA ILE A 293 -10.79 5.63 23.98
C ILE A 293 -10.10 4.29 24.21
N ILE A 294 -9.41 4.17 25.35
CA ILE A 294 -9.08 2.88 25.93
C ILE A 294 -10.08 2.46 26.99
N TRP A 295 -10.33 1.15 27.07
CA TRP A 295 -11.14 0.55 28.12
C TRP A 295 -10.64 -0.86 28.47
N PRO A 296 -10.88 -1.39 29.68
CA PRO A 296 -10.62 -2.79 29.99
C PRO A 296 -11.21 -3.72 28.93
N CYS A 297 -10.38 -4.65 28.45
CA CYS A 297 -10.79 -5.62 27.44
C CYS A 297 -11.88 -6.53 27.99
N SER A 298 -13.00 -6.60 27.26
CA SER A 298 -14.21 -7.31 27.69
C SER A 298 -14.72 -8.30 26.64
N GLY A 299 -14.17 -8.30 25.43
CA GLY A 299 -14.74 -9.01 24.28
C GLY A 299 -16.00 -8.35 23.71
N ALA A 300 -16.39 -7.16 24.19
CA ALA A 300 -17.57 -6.44 23.70
C ALA A 300 -17.44 -6.07 22.22
N ALA A 301 -18.58 -5.93 21.54
CA ALA A 301 -18.62 -5.71 20.10
C ALA A 301 -17.97 -4.38 19.66
N ASN A 302 -18.04 -3.34 20.50
CA ASN A 302 -17.42 -2.02 20.28
C ASN A 302 -15.90 -2.02 20.47
N GLN A 303 -15.30 -3.15 20.91
CA GLN A 303 -13.86 -3.37 21.04
C GLN A 303 -13.31 -4.31 19.95
N GLN A 304 -14.13 -4.66 18.95
CA GLN A 304 -13.74 -5.53 17.85
C GLN A 304 -13.39 -4.70 16.62
N TRP A 305 -12.22 -4.96 16.05
CA TRP A 305 -11.58 -4.20 14.98
C TRP A 305 -11.04 -5.13 13.91
N ARG A 306 -11.01 -4.65 12.68
CA ARG A 306 -10.37 -5.35 11.55
C ARG A 306 -9.44 -4.40 10.82
N LEU A 307 -8.16 -4.74 10.78
CA LEU A 307 -7.23 -4.16 9.81
C LEU A 307 -7.55 -4.77 8.45
N ASN A 308 -7.96 -3.92 7.51
CA ASN A 308 -8.29 -4.33 6.16
C ASN A 308 -7.03 -4.26 5.28
N ALA A 309 -7.00 -5.05 4.21
CA ALA A 309 -5.85 -5.11 3.30
C ALA A 309 -5.54 -3.77 2.61
N ASP A 310 -6.52 -2.87 2.56
CA ASP A 310 -6.41 -1.49 2.07
C ASP A 310 -5.86 -0.50 3.11
N GLY A 311 -5.46 -0.96 4.29
CA GLY A 311 -4.92 -0.14 5.38
C GLY A 311 -5.95 0.54 6.27
N SER A 312 -7.24 0.46 5.95
CA SER A 312 -8.26 0.95 6.87
C SER A 312 -8.41 0.03 8.09
N ILE A 313 -8.75 0.60 9.24
CA ILE A 313 -9.15 -0.17 10.43
C ILE A 313 -10.64 0.08 10.66
N THR A 314 -11.46 -0.96 10.54
CA THR A 314 -12.91 -0.86 10.73
C THR A 314 -13.36 -1.43 12.06
N GLY A 315 -14.25 -0.72 12.76
CA GLY A 315 -14.99 -1.28 13.89
C GLY A 315 -15.98 -2.34 13.40
N VAL A 316 -15.91 -3.55 13.93
CA VAL A 316 -16.74 -4.69 13.49
C VAL A 316 -18.22 -4.43 13.76
N GLN A 317 -18.55 -3.79 14.89
CA GLN A 317 -19.94 -3.44 15.24
C GLN A 317 -20.51 -2.32 14.35
N SER A 318 -19.73 -1.25 14.13
CA SER A 318 -20.22 -0.03 13.48
C SER A 318 -20.10 -0.08 11.95
N GLY A 319 -19.15 -0.86 11.42
CA GLY A 319 -18.73 -0.79 10.02
C GLY A 319 -18.00 0.50 9.65
N LEU A 320 -17.73 1.38 10.63
CA LEU A 320 -17.05 2.65 10.45
C LEU A 320 -15.54 2.50 10.60
N CYS A 321 -14.79 3.42 10.01
CA CYS A 321 -13.33 3.41 10.02
C CYS A 321 -12.78 4.25 11.18
N VAL A 322 -11.65 3.82 11.74
CA VAL A 322 -10.79 4.62 12.61
C VAL A 322 -10.25 5.79 11.79
N ASP A 323 -10.56 7.00 12.24
CA ASP A 323 -10.34 8.25 11.53
C ASP A 323 -9.63 9.27 12.43
N VAL A 324 -8.75 10.06 11.84
CA VAL A 324 -8.17 11.25 12.46
C VAL A 324 -9.17 12.41 12.41
N THR A 325 -9.68 12.84 13.57
CA THR A 325 -10.66 13.93 13.66
C THR A 325 -10.21 15.16 12.86
N GLY A 326 -11.03 15.60 11.90
CA GLY A 326 -10.73 16.75 11.04
C GLY A 326 -10.01 16.42 9.72
N GLY A 327 -9.68 15.14 9.48
CA GLY A 327 -9.15 14.60 8.22
C GLY A 327 -7.73 15.01 7.87
N ASP A 328 -7.37 14.91 6.58
CA ASP A 328 -6.02 15.13 6.05
C ASP A 328 -5.48 16.57 6.13
N LYS A 329 -6.25 17.50 6.69
CA LYS A 329 -5.85 18.91 6.82
C LYS A 329 -4.80 19.10 7.91
N PRO A 330 -3.98 20.17 7.86
CA PRO A 330 -2.98 20.43 8.90
C PRO A 330 -3.54 20.43 10.32
N ALA A 331 -4.79 20.88 10.51
CA ALA A 331 -5.45 20.87 11.81
C ALA A 331 -5.75 19.46 12.36
N GLY A 332 -5.96 18.46 11.48
CA GLY A 332 -6.15 17.06 11.87
C GLY A 332 -4.82 16.33 12.10
N ASN A 333 -3.73 16.76 11.47
CA ASN A 333 -2.46 16.05 11.49
C ASN A 333 -1.43 16.64 12.48
N VAL A 334 -1.82 16.89 13.74
CA VAL A 334 -0.92 17.39 14.82
C VAL A 334 -0.99 16.51 16.07
N ASN A 335 0.00 16.64 16.96
CA ASN A 335 -0.01 15.94 18.25
C ASN A 335 -1.26 16.33 19.06
N GLY A 336 -1.91 15.31 19.61
CA GLY A 336 -3.11 15.48 20.41
C GLY A 336 -4.41 15.43 19.62
N THR A 337 -4.39 15.36 18.28
CA THR A 337 -5.63 15.19 17.50
C THR A 337 -6.33 13.88 17.89
N PRO A 338 -7.58 13.92 18.37
CA PRO A 338 -8.29 12.70 18.76
C PRO A 338 -8.61 11.80 17.57
N LEU A 339 -8.69 10.49 17.82
CA LEU A 339 -9.26 9.55 16.86
C LEU A 339 -10.77 9.35 17.09
N GLU A 340 -11.49 9.07 16.01
CA GLU A 340 -12.93 8.83 16.02
C GLU A 340 -13.34 7.73 15.04
N LEU A 341 -14.60 7.30 15.12
CA LEU A 341 -15.24 6.56 14.05
C LEU A 341 -15.79 7.52 13.00
N TRP A 342 -15.57 7.22 11.73
CA TRP A 342 -16.16 7.96 10.62
C TRP A 342 -16.53 7.05 9.44
N GLY A 343 -17.31 7.58 8.50
CA GLY A 343 -17.61 6.89 7.25
C GLY A 343 -16.32 6.55 6.50
N CYS A 344 -16.15 5.28 6.14
CA CYS A 344 -14.96 4.81 5.43
C CYS A 344 -14.83 5.50 4.07
N ASN A 345 -13.63 5.98 3.77
CA ASN A 345 -13.28 6.67 2.55
C ASN A 345 -11.83 6.36 2.14
N ASP A 346 -11.43 6.94 1.01
CA ASP A 346 -10.15 6.66 0.34
C ASP A 346 -9.01 7.61 0.78
N GLY A 347 -9.24 8.41 1.83
CA GLY A 347 -8.33 9.41 2.36
C GLY A 347 -7.22 8.82 3.24
N ALA A 348 -6.11 9.55 3.33
CA ALA A 348 -4.93 9.08 4.07
C ALA A 348 -5.14 9.09 5.59
N ASN A 349 -6.12 9.86 6.08
CA ASN A 349 -6.50 9.98 7.49
C ASN A 349 -7.18 8.72 8.05
N GLN A 350 -7.54 7.78 7.18
CA GLN A 350 -8.08 6.47 7.54
C GLN A 350 -7.15 5.32 7.13
N ALA A 351 -5.95 5.62 6.64
CA ALA A 351 -4.97 4.61 6.23
C ALA A 351 -3.90 4.42 7.30
N TRP A 352 -3.71 3.17 7.70
CA TRP A 352 -2.86 2.76 8.81
C TRP A 352 -1.92 1.63 8.40
N SER A 353 -0.73 1.62 8.99
CA SER A 353 0.26 0.55 8.80
C SER A 353 0.94 0.16 10.11
N LEU A 354 1.28 -1.11 10.24
CA LEU A 354 2.10 -1.60 11.35
C LEU A 354 3.55 -1.18 11.09
N LYS A 355 4.20 -0.53 12.06
CA LYS A 355 5.63 -0.24 11.97
C LYS A 355 6.43 -1.44 12.49
N GLY A 356 7.30 -1.97 11.62
CA GLY A 356 8.31 -2.98 11.97
C GLY A 356 9.50 -2.40 12.72
#